data_AF-A0A0C9UVG9-F1
#
_entry.id   AF-A0A0C9UVG9-F1
#
_cell.length_a   1.000
_cell.length_b   1.000
_cell.length_c   1.000
_cell.angle_alpha   90.00
_cell.angle_beta   90.00
_cell.angle_gamma   90.00
#
_symmetry.space_group_name_H-M   'P 1'
#
loop_
_entity.id
_entity.type
_entity.pdbx_description
1 polymer ?
#
loop_
_entity_poly.entity_id
_entity_poly.type
_entity_poly.pdbx_seq_one_letter_code
_entity_poly.pdbx_strand_id
1 'polypeptide(L)' 'MSVPPNHRSFPKSALNSEGYKPTQEDFVYLKKLTGIQDEDLLKEHVLKVQVEAFSIYPYPCIGLFQFIT' A
#
# COMPACT_ATOMS: atom_id res chain seq x y z
N MET A 1 0.95 5.30 -26.47
CA MET A 1 1.55 4.13 -25.79
C MET A 1 0.47 3.07 -25.63
N SER A 2 0.57 1.94 -26.34
CA SER A 2 -0.42 0.86 -26.27
C SER A 2 -0.21 0.07 -24.98
N VAL A 3 -1.16 0.18 -24.05
CA VAL A 3 -1.12 -0.50 -22.76
C VAL A 3 -1.34 -2.01 -23.00
N PRO A 4 -0.51 -2.92 -22.45
CA PRO A 4 -0.64 -4.35 -22.68
C PRO A 4 -1.99 -4.91 -22.16
N PRO A 5 -2.50 -6.01 -22.75
CA PRO A 5 -3.90 -6.46 -22.65
C PRO A 5 -4.36 -6.98 -21.28
N ASN A 6 -3.52 -6.86 -20.23
CA ASN A 6 -3.77 -7.39 -18.89
C ASN A 6 -3.91 -6.31 -17.82
N HIS A 7 -4.27 -5.07 -18.20
CA HIS A 7 -4.61 -4.04 -17.23
C HIS A 7 -6.05 -4.23 -16.75
N ARG A 8 -6.26 -5.17 -15.81
CA ARG A 8 -7.52 -5.26 -15.06
C ARG A 8 -7.72 -3.91 -14.37
N SER A 9 -8.74 -3.16 -14.76
CA SER A 9 -9.04 -1.86 -14.16
C SER A 9 -9.46 -2.08 -12.72
N PHE A 10 -8.53 -1.91 -11.78
CA PHE A 10 -8.85 -2.02 -10.37
C PHE A 10 -9.51 -0.72 -9.91
N PRO A 11 -10.75 -0.78 -9.38
CA PRO A 11 -11.44 0.42 -8.95
C PRO A 11 -10.76 0.99 -7.72
N LYS A 12 -10.72 2.33 -7.59
CA LYS A 12 -10.15 3.02 -6.41
C LYS A 12 -10.82 2.61 -5.09
N SER A 13 -12.03 2.05 -5.14
CA SER A 13 -12.71 1.44 -3.99
C SER A 13 -12.00 0.22 -3.41
N ALA A 14 -10.97 -0.31 -4.08
CA ALA A 14 -10.09 -1.35 -3.55
C ALA A 14 -9.03 -0.82 -2.56
N LEU A 15 -8.89 0.50 -2.42
CA LEU A 15 -8.03 1.12 -1.40
C LEU A 15 -8.80 1.20 -0.08
N ASN A 16 -8.99 0.06 0.59
CA ASN A 16 -9.59 0.01 1.92
C ASN A 16 -8.50 -0.20 2.98
N SER A 17 -8.58 0.56 4.08
CA SER A 17 -7.68 0.40 5.23
C SER A 17 -7.87 -0.95 5.94
N GLU A 18 -8.88 -1.73 5.57
CA GLU A 18 -9.18 -3.06 6.13
C GLU A 18 -8.08 -4.10 5.83
N GLY A 19 -7.33 -3.90 4.74
CA GLY A 19 -6.16 -4.71 4.39
C GLY A 19 -4.90 -4.35 5.19
N TYR A 20 -4.88 -3.20 5.88
CA TYR A 20 -3.75 -2.79 6.69
C TYR A 20 -3.73 -3.54 8.02
N LYS A 21 -3.10 -4.72 8.02
CA LYS A 21 -2.87 -5.58 9.19
C LYS A 21 -1.40 -5.97 9.29
N PRO A 22 -0.48 -4.99 9.42
CA PRO A 22 0.94 -5.29 9.60
C PRO A 22 1.15 -6.12 10.86
N THR A 23 2.03 -7.12 10.77
CA THR A 23 2.54 -7.83 11.94
C THR A 23 3.50 -6.94 12.73
N GLN A 24 3.91 -7.39 13.91
CA GLN A 24 4.86 -6.64 14.73
C GLN A 24 6.24 -6.52 14.05
N GLU A 25 6.63 -7.51 13.25
CA GLU A 25 7.85 -7.49 12.43
C GLU A 25 7.73 -6.47 11.30
N ASP A 26 6.57 -6.42 10.63
CA ASP A 26 6.28 -5.40 9.61
C ASP A 26 6.34 -4.00 10.19
N PHE A 27 5.79 -3.78 11.39
CA PHE A 27 5.91 -2.49 12.07
C PHE A 27 7.37 -2.12 12.30
N VAL A 28 8.21 -3.01 12.83
CA VAL A 28 9.63 -2.73 13.03
C VAL A 28 10.32 -2.39 11.71
N TYR A 29 10.00 -3.11 10.64
CA TYR A 29 10.54 -2.85 9.31
C TYR A 29 10.09 -1.50 8.74
N LEU A 30 8.79 -1.19 8.81
CA LEU A 30 8.21 0.06 8.32
C LEU A 30 8.72 1.27 9.11
N LYS A 31 8.85 1.16 10.44
CA LYS A 31 9.47 2.21 11.29
C LYS A 31 10.93 2.44 10.91
N LYS A 32 11.68 1.37 10.63
CA LYS A 32 13.08 1.46 10.18
C LYS A 32 13.21 2.12 8.80
N LEU A 33 12.31 1.80 7.87
CA LEU A 33 12.32 2.37 6.51
C LEU A 33 11.92 3.85 6.47
N THR A 34 10.88 4.20 7.23
CA THR A 34 10.28 5.55 7.19
C THR A 34 10.91 6.50 8.21
N GLY A 35 11.55 5.96 9.27
CA GLY A 35 11.99 6.71 10.43
C GLY A 35 10.87 7.18 11.35
N ILE A 36 9.60 6.83 11.04
CA ILE A 36 8.42 7.24 11.81
C ILE A 36 8.24 6.24 12.95
N GLN A 37 8.27 6.71 14.20
CA GLN A 37 8.12 5.86 15.40
C GLN A 37 6.68 5.77 15.89
N ASP A 38 5.88 6.79 15.58
CA ASP A 38 4.46 6.90 15.93
C ASP A 38 3.63 6.00 15.01
N GLU A 39 2.77 5.16 15.58
CA GLU A 39 2.03 4.14 14.83
C GLU A 39 0.89 4.73 13.99
N ASP A 40 0.25 5.80 14.48
CA ASP A 40 -0.81 6.49 13.76
C ASP A 40 -0.24 7.24 12.54
N LEU A 41 0.86 7.97 12.75
CA LEU A 41 1.56 8.65 11.65
C LEU A 41 2.13 7.67 10.64
N LEU A 42 2.64 6.51 11.09
CA LEU A 42 3.14 5.46 10.21
C LEU A 42 2.01 4.90 9.34
N LYS A 43 0.85 4.63 9.95
CA LYS A 43 -0.33 4.15 9.22
C LYS A 43 -0.81 5.16 8.18
N GLU A 44 -0.92 6.44 8.55
CA GLU A 44 -1.29 7.50 7.59
C GLU A 44 -0.29 7.59 6.43
N HIS A 45 1.01 7.51 6.72
CA HIS A 45 2.05 7.54 5.71
C HIS A 45 1.93 6.36 4.74
N VAL A 46 1.76 5.14 5.25
CA VAL A 46 1.62 3.93 4.44
C VAL A 46 0.38 3.98 3.56
N LEU A 47 -0.77 4.44 4.09
CA LEU A 47 -2.00 4.61 3.31
C LEU A 47 -1.85 5.68 2.22
N LYS A 48 -1.15 6.78 2.51
CA LYS A 48 -0.89 7.83 1.51
C LYS A 48 -0.03 7.31 0.36
N VAL A 49 1.07 6.63 0.67
CA VAL A 49 1.97 6.03 -0.33
C VAL A 49 1.21 5.00 -1.18
N GLN A 50 0.30 4.23 -0.58
CA GLN A 50 -0.56 3.29 -1.29
C GLN A 50 -1.41 3.99 -2.36
N VAL A 51 -2.09 5.09 -1.99
CA VAL A 51 -2.93 5.87 -2.92
C VAL A 51 -2.09 6.45 -4.05
N GLU A 52 -0.92 7.01 -3.74
CA GLU A 52 0.01 7.58 -4.72
C GLU A 52 0.51 6.50 -5.69
N ALA A 53 0.97 5.36 -5.18
CA ALA A 53 1.45 4.24 -5.99
C ALA A 53 0.34 3.64 -6.87
N PHE A 54 -0.85 3.45 -6.32
CA PHE A 54 -2.01 2.91 -7.04
C PHE A 54 -2.52 3.86 -8.13
N SER A 55 -2.35 5.17 -7.96
CA SER A 55 -2.67 6.16 -8.99
C SER A 55 -1.73 6.10 -10.19
N ILE A 56 -0.49 5.63 -10.01
CA ILE A 56 0.49 5.47 -11.10
C ILE A 56 0.28 4.11 -11.77
N TYR A 57 0.25 3.04 -10.96
CA TYR A 57 0.00 1.68 -11.41
C TYR A 57 -1.00 0.98 -10.48
N PRO A 58 -2.24 0.70 -10.91
CA PRO A 58 -3.27 0.13 -10.05
C PRO A 58 -3.10 -1.39 -9.91
N TYR A 59 -1.95 -1.84 -9.41
CA TYR A 59 -1.74 -3.26 -9.15
C TYR A 59 -2.52 -3.71 -7.90
N PRO A 60 -3.14 -4.90 -7.92
CA PRO A 60 -3.92 -5.42 -6.80
C PRO A 60 -3.07 -5.61 -5.54
N CYS A 61 -1.80 -5.99 -5.71
CA CYS A 61 -0.86 -6.16 -4.61
C CYS A 61 -0.59 -4.86 -3.85
N ILE A 62 -0.72 -3.69 -4.49
CA ILE A 62 -0.62 -2.38 -3.84
C ILE A 62 -1.86 -2.14 -2.98
N GLY A 63 -3.06 -2.40 -3.52
CA GLY A 63 -4.33 -2.28 -2.79
C GLY A 63 -4.46 -3.22 -1.59
N LEU A 64 -3.90 -4.43 -1.70
CA LEU A 64 -4.02 -5.49 -0.70
C LEU A 64 -2.83 -5.56 0.27
N PHE A 65 -1.84 -4.67 0.17
CA PHE A 65 -0.62 -4.73 0.96
C PHE A 65 0.15 -6.07 0.84
N GLN A 66 0.05 -6.79 -0.28
CA GLN A 66 0.67 -8.11 -0.43
C GLN A 66 2.20 -8.08 -0.69
N PHE A 67 2.85 -6.94 -0.47
CA PHE A 67 4.30 -6.80 -0.56
C PHE A 67 5.02 -7.06 0.77
N ILE A 68 4.26 -7.19 1.87
CA ILE A 68 4.78 -7.44 3.23
C ILE A 68 4.61 -8.91 3.68
N THR A 69 3.98 -9.76 2.87
CA THR A 69 3.87 -11.23 3.11
C THR A 69 4.96 -12.03 2.43
#